data_AF-A0A316NJM0-F1
#
_entry.id   AF-A0A316NJM0-F1
#
_cell.length_a   1.000
_cell.length_b   1.000
_cell.length_c   1.000
_cell.angle_alpha   90.00
_cell.angle_beta   90.00
_cell.angle_gamma   90.00
#
_symmetry.space_group_name_H-M   'P 1'
#
loop_
_entity.id
_entity.type
_entity.pdbx_description
1 polymer ?
#
loop_
_entity_poly.entity_id
_entity_poly.type
_entity_poly.pdbx_seq_one_letter_code
_entity_poly.pdbx_strand_id
1 'polypeptide(L)'
;MNISEILDTIDDMLDKSWGLPLSGGKCVVDVERLRDLIGDVRLNMPVEIKQAKMIVADRKQIVDDAKREAEIIIQKAEERAKAIVDHDELVKKAQVRANEINTQAQVQSRELKRATNDFIDKSLQEIEGVLSKNLQEIKSTRIAVRKPKQQQ
;
A
#
# COMPACT_ATOMS: atom_id res chain seq x y z
N MET A 1 22.14 -33.46 47.68
CA MET A 1 23.22 -33.79 46.74
C MET A 1 23.03 -32.89 45.54
N ASN A 2 24.00 -32.05 45.21
CA ASN A 2 23.91 -31.20 44.03
C ASN A 2 24.01 -32.09 42.77
N ILE A 3 23.46 -31.66 41.64
CA ILE A 3 23.52 -32.40 40.37
C ILE A 3 24.96 -32.77 40.00
N SER A 4 25.92 -31.88 40.28
CA SER A 4 27.35 -32.14 40.08
C SER A 4 27.85 -33.32 40.92
N GLU A 5 27.46 -33.41 42.18
CA GLU A 5 27.88 -34.50 43.08
C GLU A 5 27.27 -35.85 42.64
N ILE A 6 26.05 -35.84 42.11
CA ILE A 6 25.40 -37.05 41.59
C ILE A 6 26.09 -37.51 40.30
N LEU A 7 26.47 -36.57 39.42
CA LEU A 7 27.25 -36.85 38.22
C LEU A 7 28.63 -37.42 38.56
N ASP A 8 29.34 -36.81 39.52
CA ASP A 8 30.63 -37.32 40.01
C ASP A 8 30.50 -38.73 40.59
N THR A 9 29.39 -39.03 41.27
CA THR A 9 29.11 -40.37 41.81
C THR A 9 28.85 -41.40 40.72
N ILE A 10 28.19 -41.00 39.62
CA ILE A 10 28.00 -41.85 38.44
C ILE A 10 29.35 -42.14 37.78
N ASP A 11 30.19 -41.12 37.60
CA ASP A 11 31.53 -41.28 37.01
C ASP A 11 32.40 -42.21 37.87
N ASP A 12 32.42 -42.00 39.20
CA ASP A 12 33.12 -42.87 40.14
C ASP A 12 32.64 -44.33 40.09
N MET A 13 31.34 -44.54 39.91
CA MET A 13 30.72 -45.87 39.79
C MET A 13 31.13 -46.55 38.49
N LEU A 14 31.25 -45.80 37.40
CA LEU A 14 31.72 -46.30 36.11
C LEU A 14 33.21 -46.60 36.13
N ASP A 15 34.03 -45.76 36.76
CA ASP A 15 35.48 -45.97 36.86
C ASP A 15 35.87 -47.16 37.75
N LYS A 16 35.11 -47.39 38.83
CA LYS A 16 35.35 -48.50 39.77
C LYS A 16 34.63 -49.80 39.38
N SER A 17 33.88 -49.79 38.28
CA SER A 17 33.11 -50.94 37.82
C SER A 17 34.02 -52.11 37.40
N TRP A 18 33.56 -53.34 37.63
CA TRP A 18 34.37 -54.52 37.31
C TRP A 18 34.42 -54.72 35.80
N GLY A 19 35.59 -54.48 35.20
CA GLY A 19 35.88 -54.81 33.81
C GLY A 19 35.94 -56.32 33.55
N LEU A 20 35.19 -56.80 32.56
CA LEU A 20 35.18 -58.21 32.17
C LEU A 20 36.40 -58.52 31.27
N PRO A 21 37.26 -59.51 31.61
CA PRO A 21 38.41 -59.85 30.78
C PRO A 21 37.97 -60.39 29.41
N LEU A 22 38.71 -60.05 28.35
CA LEU A 22 38.42 -60.38 26.94
C LEU A 22 37.12 -59.78 26.36
N SER A 23 36.46 -58.87 27.08
CA SER A 23 35.19 -58.26 26.64
C SER A 23 35.33 -57.01 25.75
N GLY A 24 36.56 -56.54 25.51
CA GLY A 24 36.82 -55.31 24.76
C GLY A 24 36.47 -54.02 25.51
N GLY A 25 36.63 -54.01 26.84
CA GLY A 25 36.40 -52.82 27.67
C GLY A 25 34.99 -52.70 28.27
N LYS A 26 34.21 -53.79 28.29
CA LYS A 26 32.89 -53.80 28.95
C LYS A 26 33.06 -54.01 30.45
N CYS A 27 32.24 -53.31 31.22
CA CYS A 27 32.20 -53.44 32.66
C CYS A 27 30.80 -53.83 33.16
N VAL A 28 30.76 -54.43 34.34
CA VAL A 28 29.51 -54.78 35.04
C VAL A 28 29.14 -53.65 35.96
N VAL A 29 27.94 -53.12 35.78
CA VAL A 29 27.39 -52.00 36.55
C VAL A 29 26.03 -52.41 37.10
N ASP A 30 25.74 -52.03 38.33
CA ASP A 30 24.41 -52.17 38.93
C ASP A 30 23.44 -51.20 38.25
N VAL A 31 22.53 -51.76 37.44
CA VAL A 31 21.58 -51.01 36.64
C VAL A 31 20.51 -50.33 37.51
N GLU A 32 20.11 -50.91 38.63
CA GLU A 32 19.10 -50.32 39.50
C GLU A 32 19.66 -49.07 40.18
N ARG A 33 20.86 -49.19 40.76
CA ARG A 33 21.54 -48.05 41.37
C ARG A 33 21.86 -46.93 40.39
N LEU A 34 22.27 -47.25 39.16
CA LEU A 34 22.47 -46.25 38.12
C LEU A 34 21.16 -45.57 37.71
N ARG A 35 20.06 -46.33 37.64
CA ARG A 35 18.73 -45.78 37.32
C ARG A 35 18.23 -44.83 38.40
N ASP A 36 18.51 -45.11 39.66
CA ASP A 36 18.16 -44.23 40.79
C ASP A 36 18.95 -42.92 40.72
N LEU A 37 20.27 -42.98 40.49
CA LEU A 37 21.10 -41.78 40.31
C LEU A 37 20.65 -40.93 39.11
N ILE A 38 20.28 -41.56 37.99
CA ILE A 38 19.68 -40.86 36.83
C ILE A 38 18.32 -40.22 37.20
N GLY A 39 17.53 -40.88 38.04
CA GLY A 39 16.29 -40.34 38.60
C GLY A 39 16.56 -39.08 39.44
N ASP A 40 17.55 -39.13 40.32
CA ASP A 40 17.94 -38.01 41.16
C ASP A 40 18.48 -36.83 40.35
N VAL A 41 19.24 -37.07 39.28
CA VAL A 41 19.66 -36.02 38.33
C VAL A 41 18.45 -35.35 37.69
N ARG A 42 17.42 -36.11 37.32
CA ARG A 42 16.20 -35.55 36.71
C ARG A 42 15.37 -34.75 37.72
N LEU A 43 15.30 -35.19 38.97
CA LEU A 43 14.57 -34.51 40.05
C LEU A 43 15.30 -33.24 40.52
N ASN A 44 16.63 -33.27 40.56
CA ASN A 44 17.47 -32.14 40.94
C ASN A 44 17.88 -31.26 39.75
N MET A 45 17.36 -31.53 38.54
CA MET A 45 17.57 -30.65 37.41
C MET A 45 16.95 -29.28 37.74
N PRO A 46 17.74 -28.20 37.76
CA PRO A 46 17.27 -26.91 38.22
C PRO A 46 16.06 -26.46 37.38
N VAL A 47 14.96 -26.11 38.06
CA VAL A 47 13.75 -25.57 37.42
C VAL A 47 14.08 -24.31 36.61
N GLU A 48 15.16 -23.62 36.97
CA GLU A 48 15.76 -22.47 36.30
C GLU A 48 16.20 -22.78 34.87
N ILE A 49 16.72 -23.98 34.57
CA ILE A 49 17.10 -24.37 33.19
C ILE A 49 15.85 -24.54 32.33
N LYS A 50 14.80 -25.13 32.91
CA LYS A 50 13.51 -25.30 32.22
C LYS A 50 12.87 -23.93 31.96
N GLN A 51 12.91 -23.03 32.93
CA GLN A 51 12.44 -21.64 32.80
C GLN A 51 13.25 -20.87 31.76
N ALA A 52 14.58 -20.98 31.75
CA ALA A 52 15.43 -20.32 30.75
C ALA A 52 15.08 -20.77 29.32
N LYS A 53 14.84 -22.07 29.11
CA LYS A 53 14.38 -22.60 27.81
C LYS A 53 13.01 -22.05 27.41
N MET A 54 12.09 -21.89 28.35
CA MET A 54 10.77 -21.28 28.10
C MET A 54 10.91 -19.79 27.74
N ILE A 55 11.70 -19.01 28.49
CA ILE A 55 11.96 -17.59 28.19
C ILE A 55 12.54 -17.41 26.78
N VAL A 56 13.47 -18.28 26.38
CA VAL A 56 14.06 -18.23 25.03
C VAL A 56 13.03 -18.57 23.95
N ALA A 57 12.13 -19.52 24.21
CA ALA A 57 11.05 -19.86 23.29
C ALA A 57 10.04 -18.70 23.16
N ASP A 58 9.65 -18.08 24.28
CA ASP A 58 8.68 -16.99 24.34
C ASP A 58 9.21 -15.71 23.69
N ARG A 59 10.54 -15.50 23.68
CA ARG A 59 11.16 -14.32 23.07
C ARG A 59 10.76 -14.14 21.61
N LYS A 60 10.70 -15.22 20.83
CA LYS A 60 10.30 -15.13 19.41
C LYS A 60 8.84 -14.68 19.30
N GLN A 61 7.97 -15.27 20.11
CA GLN A 61 6.55 -14.92 20.13
C GLN A 61 6.33 -13.46 20.53
N ILE A 62 7.03 -12.98 21.57
CA ILE A 62 6.95 -11.58 22.01
C ILE A 62 7.35 -10.61 20.89
N VAL A 63 8.42 -10.92 20.15
CA VAL A 63 8.87 -10.08 19.03
C VAL A 63 7.86 -10.09 17.89
N ASP A 64 7.29 -11.26 17.57
CA ASP A 64 6.30 -11.39 16.50
C ASP A 64 4.98 -10.68 16.85
N ASP A 65 4.55 -10.77 18.11
CA ASP A 65 3.37 -10.07 18.62
C ASP A 65 3.58 -8.55 18.64
N ALA A 66 4.75 -8.08 19.09
CA ALA A 66 5.10 -6.66 19.07
C ALA A 66 5.15 -6.09 17.65
N LYS A 67 5.66 -6.86 16.67
CA LYS A 67 5.64 -6.46 15.26
C LYS A 67 4.22 -6.34 14.74
N ARG A 68 3.35 -7.31 15.03
CA ARG A 68 1.94 -7.28 14.63
C ARG A 68 1.22 -6.08 15.24
N GLU A 69 1.48 -5.78 16.52
CA GLU A 69 0.91 -4.61 17.18
C GLU A 69 1.39 -3.30 16.55
N ALA A 70 2.69 -3.20 16.23
CA ALA A 70 3.25 -2.04 15.53
C ALA A 70 2.61 -1.84 14.14
N GLU A 71 2.43 -2.90 13.36
CA GLU A 71 1.75 -2.86 12.06
C GLU A 71 0.30 -2.36 12.20
N ILE A 72 -0.44 -2.86 13.20
CA ILE A 72 -1.81 -2.40 13.49
C ILE A 72 -1.83 -0.92 13.88
N ILE A 73 -0.87 -0.45 14.67
CA ILE A 73 -0.76 0.96 15.06
C ILE A 73 -0.51 1.84 13.84
N ILE A 74 0.41 1.45 12.96
CA ILE A 74 0.73 2.19 11.73
C ILE A 74 -0.51 2.25 10.84
N GLN A 75 -1.18 1.12 10.58
CA GLN A 75 -2.38 1.08 9.75
C GLN A 75 -3.47 2.00 10.30
N LYS A 76 -3.74 1.96 11.62
CA LYS A 76 -4.71 2.84 12.26
C LYS A 76 -4.32 4.33 12.17
N ALA A 77 -3.04 4.64 12.23
CA ALA A 77 -2.54 6.00 12.09
C ALA A 77 -2.74 6.52 10.66
N GLU A 78 -2.45 5.69 9.66
CA GLU A 78 -2.67 6.02 8.23
C GLU A 78 -4.15 6.24 7.92
N GLU A 79 -5.03 5.35 8.39
CA GLU A 79 -6.48 5.49 8.22
C GLU A 79 -7.00 6.79 8.85
N ARG A 80 -6.52 7.13 10.05
CA ARG A 80 -6.87 8.41 10.71
C ARG A 80 -6.32 9.61 9.97
N ALA A 81 -5.08 9.56 9.49
CA ALA A 81 -4.47 10.65 8.73
C ALA A 81 -5.28 10.93 7.45
N LYS A 82 -5.69 9.87 6.74
CA LYS A 82 -6.56 9.99 5.56
C LYS A 82 -7.89 10.64 5.92
N ALA A 83 -8.55 10.19 6.99
CA ALA A 83 -9.81 10.79 7.43
C ALA A 83 -9.65 12.28 7.81
N ILE A 84 -8.56 12.65 8.49
CA ILE A 84 -8.27 14.05 8.85
C ILE A 84 -8.12 14.90 7.59
N VAL A 85 -7.34 14.43 6.60
CA VAL A 85 -7.14 15.15 5.33
C VAL A 85 -8.46 15.29 4.56
N ASP A 86 -9.26 14.23 4.49
CA ASP A 86 -10.57 14.27 3.81
C ASP A 86 -11.56 15.22 4.52
N HIS A 87 -11.46 15.33 5.85
CA HIS A 87 -12.26 16.24 6.66
C HIS A 87 -11.70 17.66 6.75
N ASP A 88 -10.45 17.86 6.36
CA ASP A 88 -9.77 19.14 6.43
C ASP A 88 -10.57 20.18 5.64
N GLU A 89 -10.92 21.28 6.30
CA GLU A 89 -11.65 22.36 5.67
C GLU A 89 -10.93 22.90 4.45
N LEU A 90 -9.60 22.79 4.38
CA LEU A 90 -8.80 23.16 3.24
C LEU A 90 -9.14 22.32 2.01
N VAL A 91 -9.26 21.00 2.16
CA VAL A 91 -9.62 20.10 1.05
C VAL A 91 -11.05 20.38 0.59
N LYS A 92 -11.99 20.60 1.52
CA LYS A 92 -13.36 21.00 1.18
C LYS A 92 -13.41 22.35 0.44
N LYS A 93 -12.69 23.37 0.93
CA LYS A 93 -12.58 24.68 0.28
C LYS A 93 -11.94 24.57 -1.10
N ALA A 94 -10.89 23.75 -1.25
CA ALA A 94 -10.26 23.47 -2.53
C ALA A 94 -11.23 22.80 -3.51
N GLN A 95 -12.03 21.82 -3.05
CA GLN A 95 -13.02 21.15 -3.89
C GLN A 95 -14.15 22.09 -4.34
N VAL A 96 -14.66 22.94 -3.43
CA VAL A 96 -15.64 23.98 -3.79
C VAL A 96 -15.06 24.92 -4.83
N ARG A 97 -13.82 25.40 -4.64
CA ARG A 97 -13.15 26.28 -5.58
C ARG A 97 -12.92 25.62 -6.94
N ALA A 98 -12.54 24.34 -6.97
CA ALA A 98 -12.39 23.58 -8.21
C ALA A 98 -13.73 23.46 -8.96
N ASN A 99 -14.82 23.20 -8.25
CA ASN A 99 -16.16 23.14 -8.84
C ASN A 99 -16.62 24.50 -9.38
N GLU A 100 -16.32 25.59 -8.67
CA GLU A 100 -16.57 26.95 -9.16
C GLU A 100 -15.81 27.23 -10.45
N ILE A 101 -14.51 26.92 -10.50
CA ILE A 101 -13.67 27.09 -11.69
C ILE A 101 -14.23 26.30 -12.87
N ASN A 102 -14.60 25.03 -12.65
CA ASN A 102 -15.19 24.19 -13.70
C ASN A 102 -16.53 24.76 -14.20
N THR A 103 -17.38 25.24 -13.29
CA THR A 103 -18.66 25.85 -13.65
C THR A 103 -18.45 27.12 -14.47
N GLN A 104 -17.54 27.99 -14.04
CA GLN A 104 -17.19 29.22 -14.77
C GLN A 104 -16.62 28.90 -16.15
N ALA A 105 -15.71 27.93 -16.26
CA ALA A 105 -15.15 27.50 -17.54
C ALA A 105 -16.22 26.95 -18.49
N GLN A 106 -17.20 26.19 -17.98
CA GLN A 106 -18.31 25.69 -18.79
C GLN A 106 -19.23 26.83 -19.27
N VAL A 107 -19.52 27.81 -18.41
CA VAL A 107 -20.32 29.00 -18.79
C VAL A 107 -19.59 29.79 -19.88
N GLN A 108 -18.32 30.13 -19.65
CA GLN A 108 -17.50 30.86 -20.63
C GLN A 108 -17.39 30.12 -21.96
N SER A 109 -17.24 28.79 -21.95
CA SER A 109 -17.21 27.98 -23.17
C SER A 109 -18.52 28.06 -23.96
N ARG A 110 -19.67 28.03 -23.27
CA ARG A 110 -20.99 28.18 -23.91
C ARG A 110 -21.19 29.57 -24.49
N GLU A 111 -20.81 30.61 -23.73
CA GLU A 111 -20.88 32.00 -24.18
C GLU A 111 -19.98 32.23 -25.40
N LEU A 112 -18.74 31.74 -25.39
CA LEU A 112 -17.82 31.85 -26.51
C LEU A 112 -18.37 31.17 -27.77
N LYS A 113 -18.95 29.97 -27.65
CA LYS A 113 -19.59 29.28 -28.78
C LYS A 113 -20.74 30.09 -29.35
N ARG A 114 -21.60 30.66 -28.48
CA ARG A 114 -22.71 31.50 -28.91
C ARG A 114 -22.21 32.76 -29.62
N ALA A 115 -21.28 33.49 -29.02
CA ALA A 115 -20.70 34.69 -29.62
C ALA A 115 -20.01 34.40 -30.97
N THR A 116 -19.37 33.24 -31.10
CA THR A 116 -18.75 32.80 -32.35
C THR A 116 -19.80 32.50 -33.42
N ASN A 117 -20.89 31.81 -33.07
CA ASN A 117 -21.98 31.55 -34.01
C ASN A 117 -22.65 32.86 -34.46
N ASP A 118 -22.91 33.78 -33.54
CA ASP A 118 -23.50 35.09 -33.84
C ASP A 118 -22.57 35.91 -34.76
N PHE A 119 -21.25 35.84 -34.54
CA PHE A 119 -20.26 36.48 -35.40
C PHE A 119 -20.22 35.87 -36.81
N ILE A 120 -20.26 34.53 -36.92
CA ILE A 120 -20.30 33.84 -38.20
C ILE A 120 -21.57 34.21 -38.98
N ASP A 121 -22.73 34.19 -38.34
CA ASP A 121 -24.01 34.53 -38.97
C ASP A 121 -24.00 35.96 -39.50
N LYS A 122 -23.55 36.92 -38.68
CA LYS A 122 -23.39 38.32 -39.11
C LYS A 122 -22.43 38.46 -40.30
N SER A 123 -21.30 37.76 -40.27
CA SER A 123 -20.31 37.81 -41.35
C SER A 123 -20.89 37.23 -42.65
N LEU A 124 -21.63 36.12 -42.57
CA LEU A 124 -22.29 35.50 -43.71
C LEU A 124 -23.38 36.42 -44.28
N GLN A 125 -24.17 37.06 -43.42
CA GLN A 125 -25.21 38.01 -43.83
C GLN A 125 -24.61 39.24 -44.55
N GLU A 126 -23.48 39.76 -44.07
CA GLU A 126 -22.76 40.85 -44.74
C GLU A 126 -22.27 40.43 -46.13
N ILE A 127 -21.68 39.23 -46.25
CA ILE A 127 -21.22 38.66 -47.53
C ILE A 127 -22.41 38.43 -48.48
N GLU A 128 -23.52 37.88 -48.00
CA GLU A 128 -24.74 37.68 -48.78
C GLU A 128 -25.28 39.00 -49.35
N GLY A 129 -25.27 40.06 -48.53
CA GLY A 129 -25.67 41.40 -48.94
C GLY A 129 -24.79 41.96 -50.06
N VAL A 130 -23.47 41.79 -49.96
CA VAL A 130 -22.51 42.23 -51.00
C VAL A 130 -22.72 41.44 -52.29
N LEU A 131 -22.82 40.11 -52.21
CA LEU A 131 -23.03 39.26 -53.38
C LEU A 131 -24.37 39.56 -54.08
N SER A 132 -25.42 39.83 -53.31
CA SER A 132 -26.73 40.20 -53.85
C SER A 132 -26.68 41.53 -54.62
N LYS A 133 -25.97 42.53 -54.09
CA LYS A 133 -25.75 43.82 -54.79
C LYS A 133 -24.96 43.61 -56.08
N ASN A 134 -23.85 42.87 -56.02
CA ASN A 134 -23.02 42.57 -57.20
C ASN A 134 -23.83 41.84 -58.27
N LEU A 135 -24.68 40.88 -57.88
CA LEU A 135 -25.56 40.18 -58.81
C LEU A 135 -26.60 41.11 -59.46
N GLN A 136 -27.17 42.05 -58.71
CA GLN A 136 -28.07 43.06 -59.24
C GLN A 136 -27.38 43.99 -60.25
N GLU A 137 -26.15 44.42 -59.97
CA GLU A 137 -25.34 45.22 -60.90
C GLU A 137 -25.05 44.46 -62.20
N ILE A 138 -24.66 43.18 -62.12
CA ILE A 138 -24.43 42.32 -63.30
C ILE A 138 -25.72 42.17 -64.11
N LYS A 139 -26.86 41.90 -63.46
CA LYS A 139 -28.16 41.78 -64.13
C LYS A 139 -28.52 43.08 -64.86
N SER A 140 -28.33 44.23 -64.21
CA SER A 140 -28.61 45.55 -64.77
C SER A 140 -27.70 45.85 -65.97
N THR A 141 -26.40 45.59 -65.83
CA THR A 141 -25.40 45.73 -66.91
C THR A 141 -25.76 44.83 -68.10
N ARG A 142 -26.17 43.59 -67.85
CA ARG A 142 -26.59 42.67 -68.91
C ARG A 142 -27.82 43.18 -69.66
N ILE A 143 -28.81 43.76 -68.97
CA ILE A 143 -30.00 44.35 -69.61
C ILE A 143 -29.59 45.56 -70.47
N ALA A 144 -28.69 46.41 -69.96
CA ALA A 144 -28.19 47.58 -70.69
C ALA A 144 -27.46 47.19 -72.00
N VAL A 145 -26.62 46.14 -71.97
CA VAL A 145 -25.92 45.63 -73.17
C VAL A 145 -26.89 44.98 -74.16
N ARG A 146 -27.94 44.30 -73.68
CA ARG A 146 -28.89 43.57 -74.53
C ARG A 146 -29.87 44.48 -75.26
N LYS A 147 -30.05 45.73 -74.82
CA LYS A 147 -30.72 46.76 -75.62
C LYS A 147 -29.70 47.31 -76.61
N PRO A 148 -29.76 46.98 -77.92
CA PRO A 148 -28.92 47.66 -78.89
C PRO A 148 -29.27 49.15 -78.84
N LYS A 149 -28.26 50.03 -78.96
CA LYS A 149 -28.47 51.45 -79.21
C LYS A 149 -29.36 51.58 -80.45
N GLN A 150 -30.67 51.72 -80.25
CA GLN A 150 -31.54 52.24 -81.28
C GLN A 150 -31.27 53.74 -81.32
N GLN A 151 -30.63 54.15 -82.42
CA GLN A 151 -30.61 55.49 -82.99
C GLN A 151 -29.83 56.55 -82.18
N GLN A 152 -28.64 56.90 -82.68
CA GLN A 152 -28.42 58.07 -83.53
C GLN A 152 -27.10 57.90 -84.28
#